data_AF-A0A8S0SH18-F1
#
_entry.id   AF-A0A8S0SH18-F1
#
_cell.length_a   1.000
_cell.length_b   1.000
_cell.length_c   1.000
_cell.angle_alpha   90.00
_cell.angle_beta   90.00
_cell.angle_gamma   90.00
#
_symmetry.space_group_name_H-M   'P 1'
#
loop_
_entity.id
_entity.type
_entity.pdbx_description
1 polymer ?
#
loop_
_entity_poly.entity_id
_entity_poly.type
_entity_poly.pdbx_seq_one_letter_code
_entity_poly.pdbx_strand_id
1 'polypeptide(L)'
;MAERRGLLTTVDLAGINVLALVNEHSGAALQYGIDKDFLNDSSHVKDVRWDAELGDQNMELRLVEYFVDEFNKRLGNGVDIRNNVKAMAKLKKQVKRTKETLSANTMAPISVESLYDDCDF
;
A
#
# COMPACT_ATOMS: atom_id res chain seq x y z
N MET A 1 6.61 -20.94 -1.07
CA MET A 1 7.00 -21.88 0.02
C MET A 1 8.08 -21.35 0.96
N ALA A 2 8.96 -20.42 0.55
CA ALA A 2 9.95 -19.82 1.45
C ALA A 2 9.30 -18.89 2.50
N GLU A 3 8.38 -18.02 2.06
CA GLU A 3 7.72 -17.03 2.92
C GLU A 3 6.89 -17.64 4.07
N ARG A 4 6.05 -18.65 3.77
CA ARG A 4 5.29 -19.38 4.81
C ARG A 4 6.18 -19.99 5.89
N ARG A 5 7.37 -20.48 5.52
CA ARG A 5 8.34 -21.04 6.49
C ARG A 5 8.99 -19.95 7.33
N GLY A 6 9.31 -18.81 6.73
CA GLY A 6 9.79 -17.63 7.46
C GLY A 6 8.79 -17.19 8.53
N LEU A 7 7.50 -17.13 8.16
CA LEU A 7 6.42 -16.72 9.05
C LEU A 7 6.19 -17.72 10.20
N LEU A 8 6.28 -19.02 9.95
CA LEU A 8 6.21 -20.02 11.02
C LEU A 8 7.38 -19.88 12.01
N THR A 9 8.57 -19.53 11.52
CA THR A 9 9.75 -19.35 12.37
C THR A 9 9.61 -18.12 13.28
N THR A 10 9.08 -17.01 12.76
CA THR A 10 8.84 -15.81 13.57
C THR A 10 7.75 -16.02 14.62
N VAL A 11 6.72 -16.80 14.29
CA VAL A 11 5.64 -17.13 15.23
C VAL A 11 6.15 -18.05 16.35
N ASP A 12 6.98 -19.05 16.02
CA ASP A 12 7.62 -19.91 17.01
C ASP A 12 8.49 -19.09 17.98
N LEU A 13 9.26 -18.14 17.45
CA LEU A 13 10.03 -17.17 18.27
C LEU A 13 9.14 -16.28 19.15
N ALA A 14 7.93 -15.94 18.69
CA ALA A 14 6.96 -15.16 19.46
C ALA A 14 6.21 -15.99 20.51
N GLY A 15 6.41 -17.31 20.55
CA GLY A 15 5.72 -18.23 21.46
C GLY A 15 4.23 -18.42 21.15
N ILE A 16 3.81 -18.16 19.91
CA ILE A 16 2.41 -18.29 19.47
C ILE A 16 2.21 -19.65 18.79
N ASN A 17 1.17 -20.38 19.17
CA ASN A 17 0.83 -21.65 18.51
C ASN A 17 -0.08 -21.39 17.29
N VAL A 18 0.43 -21.61 16.07
CA VAL A 18 -0.35 -21.48 14.82
C VAL A 18 -1.03 -22.81 14.49
N LEU A 19 -2.37 -22.79 14.52
CA LEU A 19 -3.19 -23.97 14.19
C LEU A 19 -3.38 -24.17 12.68
N ALA A 20 -3.47 -23.08 11.92
CA ALA A 20 -3.58 -23.13 10.46
C ALA A 20 -3.09 -21.83 9.82
N LEU A 21 -2.41 -21.95 8.68
CA LEU A 21 -2.11 -20.81 7.81
C LEU A 21 -3.14 -20.78 6.68
N VAL A 22 -4.09 -19.86 6.76
CA VAL A 22 -5.16 -19.69 5.77
C VAL A 22 -4.77 -18.57 4.80
N ASN A 23 -5.13 -18.71 3.52
CA ASN A 23 -4.99 -17.62 2.55
C ASN A 23 -6.08 -16.56 2.84
N GLU A 24 -5.72 -15.27 2.80
CA GLU A 24 -6.64 -14.16 3.03
C GLU A 24 -7.92 -14.27 2.20
N HIS A 25 -7.81 -14.54 0.90
CA HIS A 25 -8.98 -14.65 0.02
C HIS A 25 -9.87 -15.85 0.36
N SER A 26 -9.27 -16.97 0.79
CA SER A 26 -10.03 -18.13 1.26
C SER A 26 -10.72 -17.85 2.60
N GLY A 27 -10.07 -17.12 3.50
CA GLY A 27 -10.66 -16.65 4.75
C GLY A 27 -11.85 -15.72 4.51
N ALA A 28 -11.71 -14.74 3.60
CA ALA A 28 -12.79 -13.86 3.20
C ALA A 28 -13.98 -14.61 2.56
N ALA A 29 -13.70 -15.59 1.70
CA ALA A 29 -14.73 -16.43 1.11
C ALA A 29 -15.47 -17.30 2.17
N LEU A 30 -14.73 -17.85 3.14
CA LEU A 30 -15.33 -18.58 4.26
C LEU A 30 -16.19 -17.68 5.14
N GLN A 31 -15.71 -16.48 5.49
CA GLN A 31 -16.49 -15.50 6.25
C GLN A 31 -17.78 -15.14 5.53
N TYR A 32 -17.70 -14.86 4.23
CA TYR A 32 -18.85 -14.59 3.39
C TYR A 32 -19.84 -15.78 3.35
N GLY A 33 -19.32 -17.01 3.34
CA GLY A 33 -20.10 -18.25 3.43
C GLY A 33 -20.83 -18.44 4.75
N ILE A 34 -20.25 -18.00 5.87
CA ILE A 34 -20.83 -18.12 7.21
C ILE A 34 -21.92 -17.05 7.44
N ASP A 35 -21.69 -15.83 6.97
CA ASP A 35 -22.63 -14.70 7.16
C ASP A 35 -23.91 -14.80 6.31
N LYS A 36 -24.00 -15.81 5.44
CA LYS A 36 -25.09 -15.99 4.48
C LYS A 36 -25.67 -17.40 4.65
N ASP A 37 -26.98 -17.49 4.85
CA ASP A 37 -27.70 -18.76 4.87
C ASP A 37 -27.72 -19.38 3.46
N PHE A 38 -26.66 -20.11 3.12
CA PHE A 38 -26.64 -20.96 1.93
C PHE A 38 -27.27 -22.31 2.27
N LEU A 39 -28.11 -22.82 1.37
CA LEU A 39 -28.59 -24.20 1.40
C LEU A 39 -27.40 -25.16 1.27
N ASN A 40 -26.83 -25.54 2.40
CA ASN A 40 -25.92 -26.64 2.69
C ASN A 40 -25.15 -27.22 1.48
N ASP A 41 -24.29 -26.41 0.85
CA ASP A 41 -23.43 -26.89 -0.23
C ASP A 41 -21.97 -26.50 -0.01
N SER A 42 -21.09 -27.45 -0.31
CA SER A 42 -19.65 -27.34 -0.04
C SER A 42 -18.98 -26.31 -0.95
N SER A 43 -18.33 -25.30 -0.36
CA SER A 43 -17.66 -24.23 -1.10
C SER A 43 -16.26 -24.67 -1.56
N HIS A 44 -16.06 -24.72 -2.88
CA HIS A 44 -14.77 -25.05 -3.49
C HIS A 44 -14.22 -23.86 -4.29
N VAL A 45 -12.93 -23.55 -4.09
CA VAL A 45 -12.23 -22.51 -4.85
C VAL A 45 -11.87 -23.07 -6.22
N LYS A 46 -12.34 -22.42 -7.30
CA LYS A 46 -12.12 -22.90 -8.69
C LYS A 46 -10.82 -22.40 -9.30
N ASP A 47 -10.44 -21.16 -9.01
CA ASP A 47 -9.18 -20.57 -9.49
C ASP A 47 -8.74 -19.42 -8.58
N VAL A 48 -7.43 -19.18 -8.51
CA VAL A 48 -6.83 -18.05 -7.82
C VAL A 48 -5.79 -17.44 -8.74
N ARG A 49 -5.96 -16.15 -9.03
CA ARG A 49 -4.99 -15.32 -9.77
C ARG A 49 -4.66 -14.11 -8.90
N TRP A 50 -3.38 -13.78 -8.82
CA TRP A 50 -2.91 -12.63 -8.06
C TRP A 50 -1.69 -12.04 -8.77
N ASP A 51 -1.50 -10.74 -8.64
CA ASP A 51 -0.33 -10.00 -9.10
C ASP A 51 0.31 -9.29 -7.90
N ALA A 52 1.59 -9.56 -7.66
CA ALA A 52 2.33 -9.00 -6.54
C ALA A 52 2.61 -7.51 -6.67
N GLU A 53 2.65 -7.04 -7.91
CA GLU A 53 3.02 -5.69 -8.25
C GLU A 53 1.77 -4.80 -8.37
N LEU A 54 0.58 -5.39 -8.36
CA LEU A 54 -0.68 -4.66 -8.41
C LEU A 54 -1.16 -4.31 -6.99
N GLY A 55 -0.56 -3.26 -6.43
CA GLY A 55 -0.84 -2.79 -5.08
C GLY A 55 -1.02 -1.27 -4.98
N ASP A 56 -1.62 -0.85 -3.88
CA ASP A 56 -1.77 0.56 -3.52
C ASP A 56 -0.42 1.27 -3.40
N GLN A 57 0.62 0.56 -2.97
CA GLN A 57 1.99 1.04 -2.87
C GLN A 57 2.58 1.45 -4.23
N ASN A 58 2.26 0.71 -5.30
CA ASN A 58 2.75 1.02 -6.64
C ASN A 58 2.06 2.28 -7.20
N MET A 59 0.77 2.45 -6.92
CA MET A 59 0.05 3.68 -7.26
C MET A 59 0.59 4.88 -6.47
N GLU A 60 0.82 4.72 -5.17
CA GLU A 60 1.45 5.75 -4.33
C GLU A 60 2.83 6.13 -4.86
N LEU A 61 3.67 5.15 -5.19
CA LEU A 61 5.01 5.39 -5.73
C LEU A 61 4.93 6.19 -7.04
N ARG A 62 4.02 5.84 -7.94
CA ARG A 62 3.85 6.55 -9.22
C ARG A 62 3.41 8.01 -9.02
N LEU A 63 2.52 8.27 -8.06
CA LEU A 63 2.12 9.64 -7.71
C LEU A 63 3.29 10.43 -7.10
N VAL A 64 4.06 9.82 -6.22
CA VAL A 64 5.24 10.46 -5.62
C VAL A 64 6.24 10.84 -6.71
N GLU A 65 6.57 9.93 -7.63
CA GLU A 65 7.48 10.23 -8.75
C GLU A 65 6.97 11.39 -9.63
N TYR A 66 5.66 11.45 -9.90
CA TYR A 66 5.05 12.55 -10.65
C TYR A 66 5.25 13.90 -9.94
N PHE A 67 4.98 13.97 -8.64
CA PHE A 67 5.14 15.21 -7.87
C PHE A 67 6.60 15.60 -7.65
N VAL A 68 7.50 14.62 -7.52
CA VAL A 68 8.95 14.86 -7.49
C VAL A 68 9.41 15.50 -8.79
N ASP A 69 8.99 14.96 -9.94
CA ASP A 69 9.33 15.53 -11.25
C ASP A 69 8.76 16.93 -11.43
N GLU A 70 7.56 17.19 -10.93
CA GLU A 70 6.95 18.53 -10.96
C GLU A 70 7.70 19.53 -10.07
N PHE A 71 8.05 19.14 -8.84
CA PHE A 71 8.80 19.98 -7.91
C PHE A 71 10.21 20.29 -8.43
N ASN A 72 10.93 19.27 -8.92
CA ASN A 72 12.26 19.45 -9.49
C ASN A 72 12.24 20.40 -10.70
N LYS A 73 11.20 20.33 -11.55
CA LYS A 73 11.00 21.29 -12.66
C LYS A 73 10.75 22.72 -12.15
N ARG A 74 9.98 22.89 -11.08
CA ARG A 74 9.72 24.20 -10.46
C ARG A 74 10.97 24.79 -9.81
N LEU A 75 11.83 23.96 -9.21
CA LEU A 75 13.07 24.41 -8.55
C LEU A 75 14.09 24.98 -9.54
N GLY A 76 14.17 24.44 -10.76
CA GLY A 76 14.98 24.97 -11.87
C GLY A 76 16.50 25.03 -11.64
N ASN A 77 16.98 24.70 -10.45
CA ASN A 77 18.38 24.76 -10.01
C ASN A 77 19.17 23.45 -10.27
N GLY A 78 18.54 22.47 -10.91
CA GLY A 78 19.13 21.15 -11.19
C GLY A 78 19.25 20.24 -9.97
N VAL A 79 18.59 20.57 -8.86
CA VAL A 79 18.56 19.73 -7.65
C VAL A 79 17.46 18.68 -7.77
N ASP A 80 17.78 17.43 -7.48
CA ASP A 80 16.80 16.35 -7.35
C ASP A 80 16.52 16.03 -5.88
N ILE A 81 15.27 16.25 -5.45
CA ILE A 81 14.83 15.94 -4.07
C ILE A 81 14.84 14.45 -3.74
N ARG A 82 14.98 13.55 -4.72
CA ARG A 82 15.14 12.10 -4.46
C ARG A 82 16.35 11.80 -3.56
N ASN A 83 17.37 12.66 -3.59
CA ASN A 83 18.56 12.52 -2.75
C ASN A 83 18.28 12.89 -1.27
N ASN A 84 17.18 13.57 -0.98
CA ASN A 84 16.84 13.99 0.37
C ASN A 84 15.74 13.09 0.97
N VAL A 85 16.16 12.19 1.86
CA VAL A 85 15.26 11.23 2.55
C VAL A 85 14.16 11.94 3.34
N LYS A 86 14.46 13.11 3.96
CA LYS A 86 13.50 13.87 4.77
C LYS A 86 12.43 14.51 3.89
N ALA A 87 12.82 15.11 2.77
CA ALA A 87 11.89 15.69 1.79
C ALA A 87 10.98 14.61 1.18
N MET A 88 11.57 13.48 0.76
CA MET A 88 10.82 12.33 0.23
C MET A 88 9.84 11.76 1.24
N ALA A 89 10.21 11.66 2.53
CA ALA A 89 9.30 11.19 3.57
C ALA A 89 8.11 12.14 3.79
N LYS A 90 8.35 13.45 3.78
CA LYS A 90 7.28 14.47 3.86
C LYS A 90 6.33 14.36 2.67
N LEU A 91 6.87 14.30 1.45
CA LEU A 91 6.08 14.19 0.23
C LEU A 91 5.25 12.91 0.22
N LYS A 92 5.86 11.76 0.50
CA LYS A 92 5.17 10.45 0.59
C LYS A 92 3.99 10.51 1.57
N LYS A 93 4.18 11.13 2.74
CA LYS A 93 3.10 11.28 3.74
C LYS A 93 1.93 12.12 3.22
N GLN A 94 2.21 13.19 2.48
CA GLN A 94 1.16 14.05 1.91
C GLN A 94 0.47 13.38 0.73
N VAL A 95 1.21 12.75 -0.18
CA VAL A 95 0.65 11.99 -1.31
C VAL A 95 -0.30 10.90 -0.83
N LYS A 96 0.06 10.18 0.25
CA LYS A 96 -0.84 9.18 0.85
C LYS A 96 -2.18 9.78 1.28
N ARG A 97 -2.16 10.92 1.98
CA ARG A 97 -3.37 11.64 2.41
C ARG A 97 -4.19 12.15 1.22
N THR A 98 -3.53 12.69 0.21
CA THR A 98 -4.19 13.15 -1.02
C THR A 98 -4.84 11.97 -1.76
N LYS A 99 -4.18 10.82 -1.85
CA LYS A 99 -4.74 9.59 -2.45
C LYS A 99 -6.02 9.12 -1.72
N GLU A 100 -5.99 9.12 -0.39
CA GLU A 100 -7.17 8.78 0.43
C GLU A 100 -8.33 9.75 0.16
N THR A 101 -8.02 11.04 0.04
CA THR A 101 -9.02 12.08 -0.28
C THR A 101 -9.59 11.92 -1.70
N LEU A 102 -8.75 11.57 -2.68
CA LEU A 102 -9.15 11.30 -4.06
C LEU A 102 -9.96 10.01 -4.22
N SER A 103 -9.90 9.10 -3.24
CA SER A 103 -10.74 7.90 -3.26
C SER A 103 -12.21 8.23 -2.98
N ALA A 104 -12.47 9.36 -2.31
CA ALA A 104 -13.82 9.86 -2.03
C ALA A 104 -14.23 11.04 -2.93
N ASN A 105 -13.28 11.80 -3.47
CA ASN A 105 -13.51 13.04 -4.21
C ASN A 105 -12.82 13.04 -5.57
N THR A 106 -13.40 13.74 -6.56
CA THR A 106 -12.82 13.83 -7.90
C THR A 106 -11.53 14.67 -7.97
N MET A 107 -11.33 15.57 -7.00
CA MET A 107 -10.19 16.50 -6.95
C MET A 107 -9.72 16.69 -5.52
N ALA A 108 -8.40 16.81 -5.32
CA ALA A 108 -7.81 17.12 -4.03
C ALA A 108 -6.56 18.01 -4.23
N PRO A 109 -6.46 19.16 -3.55
CA PRO A 109 -5.24 19.95 -3.56
C PRO A 109 -4.14 19.22 -2.78
N ILE A 110 -2.91 19.33 -3.25
CA ILE A 110 -1.72 18.90 -2.51
C ILE A 110 -0.91 20.16 -2.18
N SER A 111 -0.48 20.27 -0.92
CA SER A 111 0.47 21.29 -0.51
C SER A 111 1.39 20.75 0.58
N VAL A 112 2.69 21.04 0.48
CA VAL A 112 3.70 20.58 1.41
C VAL A 112 4.59 21.75 1.84
N GLU A 113 4.48 22.12 3.11
CA GLU A 113 5.28 23.20 3.71
C GLU A 113 6.74 22.77 3.95
N SER A 114 7.64 23.68 3.57
CA SER A 114 9.10 23.55 3.66
C SER A 114 9.56 22.18 3.19
N LEU A 115 9.22 21.83 1.94
CA LEU A 115 9.55 20.54 1.35
C LEU A 115 11.06 20.36 1.20
N TYR A 116 11.77 21.39 0.71
CA TYR A 116 13.22 21.41 0.54
C TYR A 116 13.75 22.86 0.60
N ASP A 117 14.83 23.14 1.34
CA ASP A 117 15.41 24.50 1.53
C ASP A 117 14.36 25.61 1.71
N ASP A 118 13.41 25.39 2.62
CA ASP A 118 12.30 26.31 2.93
C ASP A 118 11.39 26.67 1.74
N CYS A 119 11.50 25.93 0.63
CA CYS A 119 10.57 26.02 -0.49
C CYS A 119 9.33 25.16 -0.24
N ASP A 120 8.17 25.78 -0.39
CA ASP A 120 6.88 25.12 -0.35
C ASP A 120 6.53 24.50 -1.70
N PHE A 121 5.72 23.46 -1.68
CA PHE A 121 5.14 22.82 -2.87
C PHE A 121 3.63 22.87 -2.87
#